data_AF-A0A968WU64-F1
#
_entry.id   AF-A0A968WU64-F1
#
_cell.length_a   1.000
_cell.length_b   1.000
_cell.length_c   1.000
_cell.angle_alpha   90.00
_cell.angle_beta   90.00
_cell.angle_gamma   90.00
#
_symmetry.space_group_name_H-M   'P 1'
#
loop_
_entity.id
_entity.type
_entity.pdbx_description
1 polymer ?
#
loop_
_entity_poly.entity_id
_entity_poly.type
_entity_poly.pdbx_seq_one_letter_code
_entity_poly.pdbx_strand_id
1 'polypeptide(L)'
;MREDRKKVPDRLPENGPEGQRYGYDQNYEYKVSGSYTGRQVYDPNSNQFLDEFMPTGFELMNRQPGWIFKPTDRYDSKRITLIPR
;
A
#
# COMPACT_ATOMS: atom_id res chain seq x y z
N MET A 1 -9.30 -4.20 1.20
CA MET A 1 -9.11 -3.63 2.55
C MET A 1 -10.38 -2.90 2.94
N ARG A 2 -10.87 -3.06 4.17
CA ARG A 2 -12.14 -2.49 4.62
C ARG A 2 -11.92 -1.33 5.59
N GLU A 3 -12.23 -0.11 5.16
CA GLU A 3 -11.80 1.12 5.85
C GLU A 3 -12.82 1.74 6.80
N ASP A 4 -13.89 1.02 7.14
CA ASP A 4 -14.97 1.51 8.02
C ASP A 4 -14.45 2.05 9.37
N ARG A 5 -13.33 1.50 9.88
CA ARG A 5 -12.71 1.91 11.14
C ARG A 5 -11.63 2.98 10.98
N LYS A 6 -10.83 2.90 9.92
CA LYS A 6 -9.72 3.82 9.67
C LYS A 6 -9.49 3.94 8.17
N LYS A 7 -9.49 5.18 7.69
CA LYS A 7 -9.16 5.53 6.31
C LYS A 7 -7.64 5.54 6.11
N VAL A 8 -7.20 5.14 4.92
CA VAL A 8 -5.82 5.29 4.48
C VAL A 8 -5.43 6.79 4.49
N PRO A 9 -4.20 7.17 4.90
CA PRO A 9 -3.81 8.56 5.13
C PRO A 9 -3.82 9.46 3.89
N ASP A 10 -3.59 8.90 2.71
CA ASP A 10 -3.24 9.60 1.46
C ASP A 10 -4.44 10.04 0.60
N ARG A 11 -5.62 10.15 1.21
CA ARG A 11 -6.87 10.23 0.46
C ARG A 11 -7.43 11.65 0.35
N LEU A 12 -6.70 12.53 -0.35
CA LEU A 12 -7.24 13.85 -0.69
C LEU A 12 -8.29 13.73 -1.82
N PRO A 13 -9.32 14.60 -1.82
CA PRO A 13 -10.33 14.59 -2.88
C PRO A 13 -9.73 14.95 -4.24
N GLU A 14 -10.18 14.28 -5.31
CA GLU A 14 -9.74 14.58 -6.68
C GLU A 14 -10.11 16.01 -7.10
N ASN A 15 -11.25 16.51 -6.59
CA ASN A 15 -11.81 17.82 -6.92
C ASN A 15 -11.50 18.90 -5.85
N GLY A 16 -10.47 18.70 -5.02
CA GLY A 16 -10.11 19.61 -3.93
C GLY A 16 -9.57 20.98 -4.39
N PRO A 17 -9.22 21.89 -3.48
CA PRO A 17 -8.43 23.09 -3.78
C PRO A 17 -7.05 22.75 -4.36
N GLU A 18 -6.41 23.70 -5.06
CA GLU A 18 -5.03 23.53 -5.54
C GLU A 18 -4.08 23.19 -4.37
N GLY A 19 -3.19 22.21 -4.56
CA GLY A 19 -2.32 21.69 -3.50
C GLY A 19 -3.00 20.77 -2.48
N GLN A 20 -4.31 20.51 -2.61
CA GLN A 20 -5.07 19.60 -1.76
C GLN A 20 -5.85 18.55 -2.59
N ARG A 21 -5.20 18.02 -3.63
CA ARG A 21 -5.74 16.99 -4.53
C ARG A 21 -4.82 15.79 -4.57
N TYR A 22 -5.39 14.60 -4.78
CA TYR A 22 -4.68 13.34 -5.01
C TYR A 22 -3.80 12.86 -3.83
N GLY A 23 -3.20 11.68 -4.00
CA GLY A 23 -2.24 11.15 -3.02
C GLY A 23 -0.97 12.00 -2.95
N TYR A 24 -0.45 12.19 -1.73
CA TYR A 24 0.69 13.08 -1.46
C TYR A 24 1.88 12.38 -0.80
N ASP A 25 1.73 11.12 -0.38
CA ASP A 25 2.72 10.37 0.40
C ASP A 25 3.34 9.22 -0.40
N GLN A 26 3.54 9.46 -1.70
CA GLN A 26 4.25 8.52 -2.56
C GLN A 26 5.61 8.16 -1.95
N ASN A 27 5.88 6.85 -1.91
CA ASN A 27 7.08 6.26 -1.31
C ASN A 27 7.19 6.42 0.23
N TYR A 28 6.10 6.65 0.97
CA TYR A 28 6.15 6.62 2.43
C TYR A 28 5.98 5.18 2.95
N GLU A 29 6.70 4.85 4.01
CA GLU A 29 6.58 3.57 4.71
C GLU A 29 5.72 3.74 5.96
N TYR A 30 4.66 2.93 6.04
CA TYR A 30 3.77 2.89 7.19
C TYR A 30 3.73 1.50 7.83
N LYS A 31 3.70 1.46 9.15
CA LYS A 31 3.28 0.29 9.90
C LYS A 31 1.76 0.33 10.04
N VAL A 32 1.09 -0.70 9.52
CA VAL A 32 -0.37 -0.82 9.57
C VAL A 32 -0.76 -1.76 10.72
N SER A 33 -1.68 -1.31 11.56
CA SER A 33 -2.30 -2.13 12.61
C SER A 33 -3.73 -2.47 12.23
N GLY A 34 -4.20 -3.67 12.58
CA GLY A 34 -5.55 -4.12 12.28
C GLY A 34 -5.71 -5.63 12.43
N SER A 35 -6.78 -6.18 11.87
CA SER A 35 -7.08 -7.61 11.91
C SER A 35 -7.80 -8.06 10.64
N TYR A 36 -7.68 -9.35 10.31
CA TYR A 36 -8.50 -9.97 9.27
C TYR A 36 -9.94 -10.15 9.76
N THR A 37 -10.91 -9.94 8.86
CA THR A 37 -12.34 -10.05 9.19
C THR A 37 -12.88 -11.48 9.07
N GLY A 38 -12.09 -12.40 8.50
CA GLY A 38 -12.50 -13.77 8.16
C GLY A 38 -13.30 -13.87 6.87
N ARG A 39 -13.52 -12.75 6.15
CA ARG A 39 -14.15 -12.73 4.82
C ARG A 39 -13.07 -12.70 3.74
N GLN A 40 -13.44 -13.12 2.54
CA GLN A 40 -12.62 -12.94 1.35
C GLN A 40 -13.26 -11.92 0.41
N VAL A 41 -12.41 -11.15 -0.27
CA VAL A 41 -12.79 -10.13 -1.24
C VAL A 41 -12.00 -10.33 -2.53
N TYR A 42 -12.65 -10.04 -3.66
CA TYR A 42 -12.00 -10.09 -4.96
C TYR A 42 -11.11 -8.86 -5.16
N ASP A 43 -9.83 -9.08 -5.48
CA ASP A 43 -8.89 -8.06 -5.90
C ASP A 43 -8.74 -8.08 -7.44
N PRO A 44 -9.29 -7.07 -8.15
CA PRO A 44 -9.24 -7.03 -9.61
C PRO A 44 -7.82 -6.84 -10.16
N ASN A 45 -6.89 -6.26 -9.39
CA ASN A 45 -5.53 -5.99 -9.86
C ASN A 45 -4.69 -7.26 -9.99
N SER A 46 -4.93 -8.23 -9.12
CA SER A 46 -4.25 -9.54 -9.13
C SER A 46 -5.12 -10.68 -9.69
N ASN A 47 -6.42 -10.42 -9.88
CA ASN A 47 -7.43 -11.43 -10.21
C ASN A 47 -7.49 -12.58 -9.18
N GLN A 48 -7.49 -12.23 -7.89
CA GLN A 48 -7.48 -13.20 -6.78
C GLN A 48 -8.57 -12.89 -5.75
N PHE A 49 -8.95 -13.90 -4.97
CA PHE A 49 -9.72 -13.70 -3.72
C PHE A 49 -8.73 -13.67 -2.56
N LEU A 50 -8.69 -12.55 -1.83
CA LEU A 50 -7.78 -12.30 -0.72
C LEU A 50 -8.57 -12.11 0.57
N ASP A 51 -7.96 -12.47 1.70
CA ASP A 51 -8.57 -12.23 3.01
C ASP A 51 -8.72 -10.72 3.26
N GLU A 52 -9.91 -10.32 3.66
CA GLU A 52 -10.25 -8.93 3.93
C GLU A 52 -9.58 -8.47 5.23
N PHE A 53 -8.64 -7.54 5.10
CA PHE A 53 -8.01 -6.86 6.22
C PHE A 53 -8.75 -5.57 6.59
N MET A 54 -9.00 -5.36 7.89
CA MET A 54 -9.60 -4.15 8.46
C MET A 54 -8.55 -3.38 9.30
N PRO A 55 -8.03 -2.24 8.81
CA PRO A 55 -7.11 -1.39 9.55
C PRO A 55 -7.77 -0.75 10.78
N THR A 56 -6.97 -0.58 11.82
CA THR A 56 -7.29 0.22 13.01
C THR A 56 -6.30 1.35 13.23
N GLY A 57 -5.12 1.32 12.59
CA GLY A 57 -4.11 2.36 12.72
C GLY A 57 -3.06 2.35 11.62
N PHE A 58 -2.46 3.51 11.41
CA PHE A 58 -1.33 3.73 10.51
C PHE A 58 -0.30 4.56 11.26
N GLU A 59 0.92 4.05 11.37
CA GLU A 59 2.07 4.73 11.97
C GLU A 59 3.09 5.00 10.87
N LEU A 60 3.41 6.28 10.63
CA LEU A 60 4.41 6.67 9.63
C LEU A 60 5.81 6.35 10.17
N MET A 61 6.47 5.38 9.55
CA MET A 61 7.80 4.94 9.95
C MET A 61 8.89 5.75 9.26
N ASN A 62 8.75 5.95 7.94
CA ASN A 62 9.75 6.63 7.14
C ASN A 62 9.13 7.35 5.92
N ARG A 63 9.50 8.60 5.67
CA ARG A 63 9.06 9.37 4.49
C ARG A 63 9.96 9.15 3.27
N GLN A 64 11.13 8.54 3.48
CA GLN A 64 12.20 8.34 2.52
C GLN A 64 12.87 6.95 2.76
N PRO A 65 12.13 5.83 2.64
CA PRO A 65 12.65 4.47 2.84
C PRO A 65 13.69 4.05 1.80
N GLY A 66 13.94 4.88 0.78
CA GLY A 66 14.85 4.59 -0.31
C GLY A 66 14.17 3.76 -1.39
N TRP A 67 14.91 2.81 -1.94
CA TRP A 67 14.46 1.96 -3.04
C TRP A 67 13.94 0.62 -2.51
N ILE A 68 12.67 0.29 -2.80
CA ILE A 68 12.15 -1.07 -2.62
C ILE A 68 12.89 -2.04 -3.55
N PHE A 69 13.18 -1.57 -4.77
CA PHE A 69 14.02 -2.25 -5.76
C PHE A 69 15.07 -1.28 -6.26
N LYS A 70 16.34 -1.67 -6.17
CA LYS A 70 17.44 -0.83 -6.64
C LYS A 70 17.44 -0.81 -8.18
N PRO A 71 17.82 0.30 -8.82
CA PRO A 71 17.98 0.34 -10.28
C PRO A 71 18.95 -0.71 -10.85
N THR A 72 19.82 -1.26 -10.01
CA THR A 72 20.77 -2.32 -10.35
C THR A 72 20.19 -3.73 -10.26
N ASP A 73 19.00 -3.88 -9.69
CA ASP A 73 18.35 -5.19 -9.53
C ASP A 73 17.94 -5.73 -10.90
N ARG A 74 18.10 -7.04 -11.11
CA ARG A 74 17.76 -7.70 -12.38
C ARG A 74 16.51 -8.53 -12.24
N TYR A 75 15.57 -8.30 -13.15
CA TYR A 75 14.37 -9.13 -13.29
C TYR A 75 14.72 -10.54 -13.76
N ASP A 76 14.21 -11.55 -13.07
CA ASP A 76 14.29 -12.97 -13.41
C ASP A 76 12.86 -13.50 -13.52
N SER A 77 12.40 -13.82 -14.73
CA SER A 77 11.03 -14.28 -14.98
C SER A 77 10.70 -15.64 -14.37
N LYS A 78 11.69 -16.36 -13.85
CA LYS A 78 11.51 -17.65 -13.17
C LYS A 78 11.48 -17.52 -11.65
N ARG A 79 11.58 -16.31 -11.10
CA ARG A 79 11.61 -16.05 -9.66
C ARG A 79 10.66 -14.92 -9.30
N ILE A 80 9.96 -15.07 -8.16
CA ILE A 80 8.97 -14.09 -7.68
C ILE A 80 9.64 -12.81 -7.15
N THR A 81 10.92 -12.84 -6.81
CA THR A 81 11.65 -11.69 -6.26
C THR A 81 12.93 -11.37 -7.04
N LEU A 82 13.17 -10.06 -7.22
CA LEU A 82 14.41 -9.49 -7.72
C LEU A 82 15.57 -9.95 -6.84
N ILE A 83 16.66 -10.45 -7.44
CA ILE A 83 17.83 -10.95 -6.70
C ILE A 83 18.64 -9.74 -6.24
N PRO A 84 18.77 -9.48 -4.92
CA PRO A 84 19.66 -8.44 -4.43
C PRO A 84 21.09 -8.80 -4.82
N ARG A 85 21.86 -7.82 -5.33
CA ARG A 85 23.30 -7.98 -5.51
C ARG A 85 24.04 -8.02 -4.18
#